data_AF-A0A942RX30-F1
#
_entry.id   AF-A0A942RX30-F1
#
_cell.length_a   1.000
_cell.length_b   1.000
_cell.length_c   1.000
_cell.angle_alpha   90.00
_cell.angle_beta   90.00
_cell.angle_gamma   90.00
#
_symmetry.space_group_name_H-M   'P 1'
#
loop_
_entity.id
_entity.type
_entity.pdbx_description
1 polymer ?
#
loop_
_entity_poly.entity_id
_entity_poly.type
_entity_poly.pdbx_seq_one_letter_code
_entity_poly.pdbx_strand_id
1 'polypeptide(L)' 'MKPYKTPILLFLIGILITLVGVALKIMHVDGANLVLILGMLTEALAIISLIWVILKKK' A
#
# COMPACT_ATOMS: atom_id res chain seq x y z
N MET A 1 -6.51 19.42 6.56
CA MET A 1 -5.59 18.26 6.54
C MET A 1 -6.24 16.90 6.88
N LYS A 2 -7.37 16.83 7.61
CA LYS A 2 -7.99 15.55 8.02
C LYS A 2 -8.29 14.50 6.91
N PRO A 3 -8.77 14.85 5.69
CA PRO A 3 -9.20 13.82 4.74
C PRO A 3 -8.05 13.12 4.00
N TYR A 4 -6.85 13.71 3.99
CA TYR A 4 -5.66 13.11 3.34
C TYR A 4 -4.90 12.18 4.28
N LYS A 5 -5.11 12.28 5.61
CA LYS A 5 -4.43 11.42 6.59
C LYS A 5 -4.74 9.94 6.35
N THR A 6 -5.99 9.61 6.06
CA THR A 6 -6.44 8.22 5.87
C THR A 6 -5.76 7.54 4.68
N PRO A 7 -5.80 8.09 3.45
CA PRO A 7 -5.10 7.48 2.31
C PRO A 7 -3.58 7.47 2.47
N ILE A 8 -2.98 8.50 3.10
CA ILE A 8 -1.54 8.52 3.38
C ILE A 8 -1.14 7.42 4.37
N LEU A 9 -1.94 7.21 5.43
CA LEU A 9 -1.68 6.15 6.40
C LEU A 9 -1.82 4.76 5.76
N LEU A 10 -2.84 4.57 4.91
CA LEU A 10 -3.03 3.34 4.15
C LEU A 10 -1.85 3.05 3.23
N PHE A 11 -1.32 4.08 2.56
CA PHE A 11 -0.14 3.99 1.72
C PHE A 11 1.11 3.58 2.51
N LEU A 12 1.30 4.16 3.69
CA LEU A 12 2.45 3.83 4.56
C LEU A 12 2.40 2.38 5.08
N ILE A 13 1.20 1.88 5.37
CA ILE A 13 0.98 0.47 5.74
C ILE A 13 1.27 -0.43 4.53
N GLY A 14 0.83 -0.04 3.32
CA GLY A 14 1.15 -0.73 2.08
C GLY A 14 2.66 -0.89 1.88
N ILE A 15 3.42 0.19 2.06
CA ILE A 15 4.89 0.18 1.98
C ILE A 15 5.49 -0.82 2.97
N LEU A 16 5.02 -0.83 4.23
CA LEU A 16 5.50 -1.78 5.23
C LEU A 16 5.25 -3.24 4.81
N ILE A 17 4.07 -3.54 4.28
CA ILE A 17 3.72 -4.89 3.79
C ILE A 17 4.60 -5.25 2.58
N THR A 18 4.80 -4.33 1.64
CA THR A 18 5.67 -4.54 0.49
C THR A 18 7.12 -4.79 0.92
N LEU A 19 7.64 -4.04 1.90
CA LEU A 19 8.99 -4.27 2.46
C LEU A 19 9.12 -5.66 3.09
N VAL A 20 8.13 -6.09 3.87
CA VAL A 20 8.09 -7.45 4.43
C VAL A 20 8.03 -8.49 3.31
N GLY A 21 7.20 -8.28 2.29
CA GLY A 21 7.11 -9.17 1.13
C GLY A 21 8.42 -9.27 0.35
N VAL A 22 9.14 -8.15 0.17
CA VAL A 22 10.47 -8.14 -0.49
C VAL A 22 11.46 -8.93 0.35
N ALA A 23 11.49 -8.70 1.66
CA ALA A 23 12.38 -9.44 2.56
C ALA A 23 12.13 -10.95 2.49
N LEU A 24 10.87 -11.38 2.54
CA LEU A 24 10.48 -12.79 2.39
C LEU A 24 10.90 -13.36 1.02
N LYS A 25 10.80 -12.56 -0.05
CA LYS A 25 11.19 -12.97 -1.39
C LYS A 25 12.69 -13.16 -1.52
N ILE A 26 13.48 -12.29 -0.90
CA ILE A 26 14.95 -12.43 -0.85
C ILE A 26 15.33 -13.68 -0.05
N MET A 27 14.61 -13.96 1.04
CA MET A 27 14.80 -15.15 1.87
C MET A 27 14.27 -16.46 1.23
N HIS A 28 13.72 -16.41 0.00
CA HIS A 28 13.13 -17.57 -0.69
C HIS A 28 12.04 -18.28 0.12
N VAL A 29 11.29 -17.55 0.93
CA VAL A 29 10.17 -18.10 1.68
C VAL A 29 9.00 -18.36 0.73
N ASP A 30 8.45 -19.57 0.78
CA ASP A 30 7.26 -19.94 0.02
C ASP A 30 6.09 -18.99 0.32
N GLY A 31 5.46 -18.48 -0.73
CA GLY A 31 4.34 -17.52 -0.60
C GLY A 31 4.74 -16.04 -0.52
N ALA A 32 6.03 -15.69 -0.56
CA ALA A 32 6.48 -14.28 -0.55
C ALA A 32 5.88 -13.44 -1.69
N ASN A 33 5.65 -14.04 -2.86
CA ASN A 33 5.01 -13.37 -3.99
C ASN A 33 3.57 -12.94 -3.66
N LEU A 34 2.82 -13.71 -2.87
CA LEU A 34 1.45 -13.35 -2.48
C LEU A 34 1.46 -12.14 -1.55
N VAL A 35 2.37 -12.11 -0.58
CA VAL A 35 2.55 -10.98 0.35
C VAL A 35 2.90 -9.70 -0.41
N LEU A 36 3.79 -9.80 -1.40
CA LEU A 36 4.14 -8.68 -2.28
C LEU A 36 2.96 -8.17 -3.09
N ILE A 37 2.17 -9.08 -3.70
CA ILE A 37 0.99 -8.70 -4.47
C ILE A 37 -0.01 -7.97 -3.58
N LEU A 38 -0.25 -8.46 -2.35
CA LEU A 38 -1.13 -7.81 -1.39
C LEU A 38 -0.62 -6.43 -0.96
N GLY A 39 0.68 -6.27 -0.73
CA GLY A 39 1.32 -4.98 -0.45
C GLY A 39 1.10 -3.98 -1.59
N MET A 40 1.43 -4.37 -2.82
CA MET A 40 1.28 -3.53 -4.00
C MET A 40 -0.20 -3.17 -4.30
N LEU A 41 -1.13 -4.10 -4.09
CA LEU A 41 -2.57 -3.82 -4.21
C LEU A 41 -3.04 -2.79 -3.17
N THR A 42 -2.54 -2.90 -1.94
CA THR A 42 -2.86 -1.95 -0.87
C THR A 42 -2.33 -0.55 -1.20
N GLU A 43 -1.10 -0.45 -1.73
CA GLU A 43 -0.51 0.80 -2.21
C GLU A 43 -1.31 1.41 -3.36
N ALA A 44 -1.72 0.59 -4.34
CA ALA A 44 -2.54 1.04 -5.47
C ALA A 44 -3.90 1.58 -5.02
N LEU A 45 -4.59 0.88 -4.11
CA LEU A 45 -5.86 1.33 -3.54
C LEU A 45 -5.69 2.63 -2.73
N ALA A 46 -4.59 2.78 -2.00
CA ALA A 46 -4.29 4.00 -1.25
C ALA A 46 -4.12 5.20 -2.20
N ILE A 47 -3.42 5.03 -3.32
CA ILE A 47 -3.25 6.07 -4.35
C ILE A 47 -4.60 6.42 -4.99
N ILE A 48 -5.41 5.43 -5.37
CA ILE A 48 -6.74 5.66 -5.94
C ILE A 48 -7.63 6.44 -4.95
N SER A 49 -7.60 6.06 -3.66
CA SER A 49 -8.32 6.75 -2.60
C SER A 49 -7.85 8.20 -2.43
N LEU A 50 -6.53 8.44 -2.51
CA LEU A 50 -5.96 9.79 -2.47
C LEU A 50 -6.46 10.64 -3.64
N ILE A 51 -6.41 10.11 -4.87
CA ILE A 51 -6.91 10.79 -6.08
C ILE A 51 -8.39 11.13 -5.91
N TRP A 52 -9.20 10.19 -5.44
CA TRP A 52 -10.63 10.43 -5.17
C TRP A 52 -10.83 11.57 -4.17
N VAL A 53 -10.11 11.55 -3.05
CA VAL A 53 -10.22 12.60 -2.02
C VAL A 53 -9.81 13.97 -2.57
N ILE A 54 -8.78 14.03 -3.43
CA ILE A 54 -8.37 15.27 -4.10
C ILE A 54 -9.49 15.76 -5.03
N LEU A 55 -10.04 14.89 -5.88
CA LEU A 55 -11.09 15.24 -6.84
C LEU A 55 -12.38 15.69 -6.15
N LYS A 56 -12.79 15.04 -5.06
CA LYS A 56 -14.03 15.36 -4.33
C LYS A 56 -13.95 16.69 -3.57
N LYS A 57 -12.74 17.23 -3.39
CA LYS A 57 -12.48 18.49 -2.68
C LYS A 57 -12.30 19.68 -3.63
N LYS A 58 -12.26 19.40 -4.93
CA LYS A 58 -12.38 20.38 -6.01
C LYS A 58 -13.86 20.56 -6.34
#